data_AF-A0A7Y5GH72-F1
#
_entry.id   AF-A0A7Y5GH72-F1
#
_cell.length_a   1.000
_cell.length_b   1.000
_cell.length_c   1.000
_cell.angle_alpha   90.00
_cell.angle_beta   90.00
_cell.angle_gamma   90.00
#
_symmetry.space_group_name_H-M   'P 1'
#
loop_
_entity.id
_entity.type
_entity.pdbx_description
1 polymer ?
#
loop_
_entity_poly.entity_id
_entity_poly.type
_entity_poly.pdbx_seq_one_letter_code
_entity_poly.pdbx_strand_id
1 'polypeptide(L)'
;MPYWILLLIVLLGLTSPTTAIERPGVEFKIFQFPPNAIPRIDGDTADWNLVPPGYAIGTDQLRDTVGNQSLNPKDLDVRVRLGWVKGLNRLYFLYEAYDDYWDFSRSDLHNDIFEVVVDGDLSGGPFIKQMHPYKALNVWDAHFLFHGVHAQNYHIFTPAEGKDWAMVWGCQPWIKELPWANAAYSHQLKPGGSGR
;
A
#
# COMPACT_ATOMS: atom_id res chain seq x y z
N MET A 1 30.00 -49.66 6.53
CA MET A 1 29.24 -48.45 6.93
C MET A 1 28.70 -47.82 5.65
N PRO A 2 27.39 -47.90 5.35
CA PRO A 2 26.90 -47.59 4.02
C PRO A 2 26.85 -46.06 3.81
N TYR A 3 27.52 -45.59 2.74
CA TYR A 3 27.61 -44.20 2.28
C TYR A 3 26.26 -43.50 1.99
N TRP A 4 25.15 -44.22 2.14
CA TRP A 4 23.78 -43.77 1.89
C TRP A 4 23.24 -42.90 3.03
N ILE A 5 23.77 -43.05 4.25
CA ILE A 5 23.38 -42.25 5.42
C ILE A 5 23.96 -40.82 5.34
N LEU A 6 25.12 -40.65 4.70
CA LEU A 6 25.75 -39.33 4.51
C LEU A 6 25.03 -38.46 3.47
N LEU A 7 24.36 -39.06 2.47
CA LEU A 7 23.65 -38.31 1.44
C LEU A 7 22.33 -37.67 1.96
N LEU A 8 21.70 -38.30 2.95
CA LEU A 8 20.47 -37.81 3.60
C LEU A 8 20.73 -36.63 4.55
N ILE A 9 21.92 -36.55 5.15
CA ILE A 9 22.27 -35.45 6.06
C ILE A 9 22.61 -34.17 5.28
N VAL A 10 23.10 -34.27 4.04
CA VAL A 10 23.41 -33.10 3.20
C VAL A 10 22.14 -32.45 2.62
N LEU A 11 21.06 -33.22 2.40
CA LEU A 11 19.79 -32.66 1.90
C LEU A 11 18.97 -31.90 2.96
N LEU A 12 19.22 -32.14 4.25
CA LEU A 12 18.50 -31.49 5.36
C LEU A 12 19.13 -30.14 5.79
N GLY A 13 20.28 -29.76 5.23
CA GLY A 13 21.08 -28.63 5.70
C GLY A 13 20.87 -27.29 4.98
N LEU A 14 19.96 -27.19 4.01
CA LEU A 14 19.76 -25.99 3.19
C LEU A 14 18.31 -25.51 3.15
N THR A 15 17.60 -25.55 4.27
CA THR A 15 16.40 -24.71 4.41
C THR A 15 16.88 -23.33 4.87
N SER A 16 17.27 -22.46 3.92
CA SER A 16 17.32 -21.04 4.22
C SER A 16 15.94 -20.63 4.75
N PRO A 17 15.82 -19.96 5.90
CA PRO A 17 14.54 -19.42 6.32
C PRO A 17 14.10 -18.44 5.23
N THR A 18 13.10 -18.84 4.45
CA THR A 18 12.37 -17.93 3.59
C THR A 18 11.62 -16.99 4.53
N THR A 19 12.18 -15.82 4.78
CA THR A 19 11.46 -14.70 5.39
C THR A 19 10.46 -14.19 4.36
N ALA A 20 9.30 -14.85 4.28
CA ALA A 20 8.27 -14.52 3.29
C ALA A 20 7.61 -13.15 3.55
N ILE A 21 7.81 -12.57 4.75
CA ILE A 21 7.13 -11.36 5.18
C ILE A 21 8.18 -10.39 5.73
N GLU A 22 8.14 -9.13 5.30
CA GLU A 22 9.05 -8.04 5.71
C GLU A 22 9.06 -7.82 7.23
N ARG A 23 7.93 -8.07 7.91
CA ARG A 23 7.75 -7.94 9.36
C ARG A 23 7.30 -9.25 10.00
N PRO A 24 8.20 -10.24 10.20
CA PRO A 24 7.84 -11.50 10.83
C PRO A 24 7.22 -11.29 12.22
N GLY A 25 6.11 -11.98 12.49
CA GLY A 25 5.43 -11.91 13.79
C GLY A 25 4.56 -10.67 14.01
N VAL A 26 4.43 -9.79 13.02
CA VAL A 26 3.51 -8.65 13.05
C VAL A 26 2.26 -8.98 12.26
N GLU A 27 1.09 -8.74 12.86
CA GLU A 27 -0.21 -8.88 12.20
C GLU A 27 -0.93 -7.53 12.19
N PHE A 28 -1.31 -7.09 10.99
CA PHE A 28 -2.18 -5.93 10.81
C PHE A 28 -3.61 -6.39 10.58
N LYS A 29 -4.56 -5.78 11.29
CA LYS A 29 -5.95 -6.19 11.25
C LYS A 29 -6.71 -5.41 10.18
N ILE A 30 -7.54 -6.11 9.41
CA ILE A 30 -8.45 -5.52 8.44
C ILE A 30 -9.87 -5.81 8.91
N PHE A 31 -10.69 -4.76 9.05
CA PHE A 31 -12.03 -4.87 9.61
C PHE A 31 -13.02 -5.44 8.59
N GLN A 32 -13.80 -6.45 8.96
CA GLN A 32 -14.90 -6.94 8.12
C GLN A 32 -16.18 -6.14 8.42
N PHE A 33 -16.55 -5.23 7.53
CA PHE A 33 -17.81 -4.49 7.61
C PHE A 33 -19.01 -5.42 7.36
N PRO A 34 -20.13 -5.24 8.08
CA PRO A 34 -21.35 -5.97 7.79
C PRO A 34 -21.99 -5.43 6.49
N PRO A 35 -22.77 -6.26 5.76
CA PRO A 35 -23.35 -5.85 4.46
C PRO A 35 -24.27 -4.62 4.51
N ASN A 36 -24.78 -4.24 5.69
CA ASN A 36 -25.64 -3.08 5.91
C ASN A 36 -24.89 -1.83 6.42
N ALA A 37 -23.56 -1.88 6.51
CA ALA A 37 -22.71 -0.75 6.90
C ALA A 37 -21.46 -0.68 6.00
N ILE A 38 -21.67 -0.81 4.67
CA ILE A 38 -20.60 -0.68 3.68
C ILE A 38 -20.08 0.78 3.73
N PRO A 39 -18.77 1.02 3.90
CA PRO A 39 -18.23 2.37 3.93
C PRO A 39 -18.50 3.11 2.61
N ARG A 40 -18.92 4.37 2.72
CA ARG A 40 -19.07 5.26 1.57
C ARG A 40 -17.71 5.88 1.22
N ILE A 41 -17.56 6.20 -0.07
CA ILE A 41 -16.39 6.91 -0.59
C ILE A 41 -16.81 8.37 -0.81
N ASP A 42 -16.91 9.12 0.28
CA ASP A 42 -17.36 10.52 0.31
C ASP A 42 -16.49 11.42 1.20
N GLY A 43 -15.42 10.88 1.79
CA GLY A 43 -14.50 11.61 2.69
C GLY A 43 -15.02 11.75 4.12
N ASP A 44 -16.25 11.29 4.43
CA ASP A 44 -16.78 11.27 5.79
C ASP A 44 -16.27 10.03 6.54
N THR A 45 -15.77 10.24 7.76
CA THR A 45 -15.20 9.17 8.58
C THR A 45 -16.25 8.47 9.45
N ALA A 46 -17.50 8.93 9.47
CA ALA A 46 -18.54 8.43 10.37
C ALA A 46 -18.78 6.92 10.26
N ASP A 47 -18.73 6.36 9.04
CA ASP A 47 -18.91 4.92 8.80
C ASP A 47 -17.83 4.08 9.52
N TRP A 48 -16.66 4.66 9.80
CA TRP A 48 -15.53 4.01 10.46
C TRP A 48 -15.58 4.05 11.99
N ASN A 49 -16.58 4.69 12.60
CA ASN A 49 -16.74 4.76 14.07
C ASN A 49 -16.94 3.38 14.72
N LEU A 50 -17.41 2.41 13.94
CA LEU A 50 -17.59 1.02 14.38
C LEU A 50 -16.26 0.21 14.40
N VAL A 51 -15.20 0.73 13.78
CA VAL A 51 -13.89 0.06 13.70
C VAL A 51 -13.08 0.33 14.97
N PRO A 52 -12.70 -0.69 15.76
CA PRO A 52 -11.98 -0.48 17.01
C PRO A 52 -10.59 0.16 16.80
N PRO A 53 -10.09 0.95 17.77
CA PRO A 53 -8.78 1.62 17.65
C PRO A 53 -7.61 0.69 17.32
N GLY A 54 -7.64 -0.57 17.76
CA GLY A 54 -6.60 -1.57 17.49
C GLY A 54 -6.53 -2.06 16.03
N TYR A 55 -7.38 -1.56 15.13
CA TYR A 55 -7.28 -1.78 13.68
C TYR A 55 -6.54 -0.64 12.97
N ALA A 56 -6.15 0.41 13.70
CA ALA A 56 -5.41 1.53 13.14
C ALA A 56 -3.91 1.21 13.05
N ILE A 57 -3.34 1.46 11.87
CA ILE A 57 -1.90 1.52 11.65
C ILE A 57 -1.50 2.99 11.76
N GLY A 58 -0.71 3.33 12.78
CA GLY A 58 -0.29 4.70 13.06
C GLY A 58 1.16 4.99 12.66
N THR A 59 1.57 6.26 12.74
CA THR A 59 2.97 6.70 12.57
C THR A 59 3.95 5.91 13.43
N ASP A 60 3.54 5.49 14.64
CA ASP A 60 4.34 4.67 15.55
C ASP A 60 4.70 3.27 14.99
N GLN A 61 4.00 2.85 13.94
CA GLN A 61 4.23 1.59 13.23
C GLN A 61 4.88 1.79 11.86
N LEU A 62 5.21 3.02 11.46
CA LEU A 62 5.89 3.36 10.22
C LEU A 62 7.40 3.56 10.43
N ARG A 63 8.15 3.62 9.32
CA ARG A 63 9.60 3.83 9.32
C ARG A 63 9.99 4.69 8.12
N ASP A 64 10.87 5.67 8.33
CA ASP A 64 11.57 6.35 7.23
C ASP A 64 12.56 5.38 6.57
N THR A 65 12.32 5.06 5.30
CA THR A 65 13.14 4.12 4.52
C THR A 65 14.29 4.77 3.76
N VAL A 66 14.38 6.11 3.74
CA VAL A 66 15.40 6.84 2.97
C VAL A 66 16.42 7.50 3.89
N GLY A 67 15.94 8.31 4.84
CA GLY A 67 16.78 9.03 5.80
C GLY A 67 17.05 8.25 7.09
N ASN A 68 16.28 7.19 7.36
CA ASN A 68 16.29 6.42 8.60
C ASN A 68 16.15 7.32 9.85
N GLN A 69 15.34 8.37 9.76
CA GLN A 69 15.07 9.29 10.85
C GLN A 69 13.96 8.79 11.77
N SER A 70 13.97 9.24 13.02
CA SER A 70 12.85 9.03 13.93
C SER A 70 11.66 9.88 13.52
N LEU A 71 10.47 9.28 13.48
CA LEU A 71 9.24 9.97 13.08
C LEU A 71 8.73 10.86 14.21
N ASN A 72 8.40 12.12 13.87
CA ASN A 72 7.85 13.10 14.79
C ASN A 72 6.38 13.37 14.43
N PRO A 73 5.40 13.01 15.27
CA PRO A 73 3.98 13.28 14.98
C PRO A 73 3.58 14.76 14.90
N LYS A 74 4.49 15.69 15.24
CA LYS A 74 4.28 17.13 15.00
C LYS A 74 4.69 17.59 13.60
N ASP A 75 5.47 16.76 12.92
CA ASP A 75 5.89 16.91 11.52
C ASP A 75 4.87 16.16 10.66
N LEU A 76 4.80 14.84 10.78
CA LEU A 76 3.82 13.99 10.10
C LEU A 76 3.15 12.98 11.05
N ASP A 77 1.82 13.03 11.17
CA ASP A 77 1.00 12.08 11.94
C ASP A 77 -0.06 11.43 11.04
N VAL A 78 0.09 10.12 10.83
CA VAL A 78 -0.71 9.33 9.90
C VAL A 78 -1.44 8.25 10.67
N ARG A 79 -2.67 7.99 10.24
CA ARG A 79 -3.48 6.86 10.66
C ARG A 79 -4.18 6.22 9.48
N VAL A 80 -4.00 4.91 9.33
CA VAL A 80 -4.66 4.12 8.30
C VAL A 80 -5.55 3.06 8.93
N ARG A 81 -6.77 2.92 8.43
CA ARG A 81 -7.65 1.77 8.73
C ARG A 81 -8.06 1.12 7.44
N LEU A 82 -8.15 -0.21 7.46
CA LEU A 82 -8.53 -1.01 6.30
C LEU A 82 -9.80 -1.79 6.60
N GLY A 83 -10.64 -1.93 5.58
CA GLY A 83 -11.91 -2.61 5.63
C GLY A 83 -12.17 -3.50 4.43
N TRP A 84 -13.03 -4.50 4.60
CA TRP A 84 -13.58 -5.29 3.51
C TRP A 84 -15.02 -5.71 3.83
N VAL A 85 -15.75 -6.15 2.82
CA VAL A 85 -17.15 -6.62 2.97
C VAL A 85 -17.25 -8.00 2.36
N LYS A 86 -17.80 -8.96 3.12
CA LYS A 86 -18.02 -10.32 2.62
C LYS A 86 -18.95 -10.29 1.40
N GLY A 87 -18.49 -10.87 0.29
CA GLY A 87 -19.23 -10.93 -0.97
C GLY A 87 -18.91 -9.79 -1.94
N LEU A 88 -18.04 -8.84 -1.58
CA LEU A 88 -17.52 -7.80 -2.48
C LEU A 88 -16.03 -7.99 -2.71
N ASN A 89 -15.59 -7.78 -3.95
CA ASN A 89 -14.17 -7.80 -4.32
C ASN A 89 -13.55 -6.41 -4.16
N ARG A 90 -13.60 -5.85 -2.94
CA ARG A 90 -13.13 -4.49 -2.64
C ARG A 90 -12.47 -4.42 -1.27
N LEU A 91 -11.36 -3.68 -1.23
CA LEU A 91 -10.77 -3.16 0.00
C LEU A 91 -11.15 -1.68 0.15
N TYR A 92 -11.39 -1.28 1.39
CA TYR A 92 -11.71 0.09 1.76
C TYR A 92 -10.57 0.61 2.62
N PHE A 93 -10.13 1.84 2.35
CA PHE A 93 -9.04 2.48 3.08
C PHE A 93 -9.56 3.81 3.63
N LEU A 94 -9.38 4.03 4.93
CA LEU A 94 -9.45 5.36 5.54
C LEU A 94 -8.03 5.78 5.86
N TYR A 95 -7.59 6.86 5.22
CA TYR A 95 -6.34 7.53 5.47
C TYR A 95 -6.64 8.88 6.12
N GLU A 96 -6.16 9.06 7.34
CA GLU A 96 -6.21 10.33 8.07
C GLU A 96 -4.76 10.78 8.27
N ALA A 97 -4.46 12.04 7.97
CA ALA A 97 -3.11 12.57 8.11
C ALA A 97 -3.13 14.01 8.60
N TYR A 98 -2.13 14.34 9.42
CA TYR A 98 -1.70 15.69 9.70
C TYR A 98 -0.28 15.86 9.17
N ASP A 99 -0.02 17.02 8.58
CA ASP A 99 1.32 17.46 8.19
C ASP A 99 1.55 18.91 8.66
N ASP A 100 2.80 19.26 8.97
CA ASP A 100 3.23 20.63 9.22
C ASP A 100 3.49 21.43 7.93
N TYR A 101 3.63 20.74 6.80
CA TYR A 101 3.77 21.33 5.48
C TYR A 101 3.22 20.41 4.39
N TRP A 102 2.10 20.80 3.78
CA TRP A 102 1.50 20.07 2.68
C TRP A 102 2.01 20.54 1.30
N ASP A 103 2.72 19.69 0.57
CA ASP A 103 3.09 19.91 -0.83
C ASP A 103 2.16 19.17 -1.81
N PHE A 104 1.18 19.86 -2.36
CA PHE A 104 0.31 19.29 -3.40
C PHE A 104 0.04 20.24 -4.57
N SER A 105 0.88 21.27 -4.76
CA SER A 105 0.63 22.31 -5.78
C SER A 105 1.02 21.89 -7.20
N ARG A 106 1.89 20.88 -7.34
CA ARG A 106 2.54 20.54 -8.61
C ARG A 106 1.78 19.47 -9.38
N SER A 107 1.80 19.52 -10.71
CA SER A 107 1.17 18.49 -11.54
C SER A 107 2.04 17.24 -11.79
N ASP A 108 3.26 17.19 -11.27
CA ASP A 108 4.18 16.05 -11.41
C ASP A 108 4.16 15.12 -10.18
N LEU A 109 5.17 14.27 -9.99
CA LEU A 109 5.23 13.31 -8.86
C LEU A 109 5.85 13.90 -7.59
N HIS A 110 6.17 15.19 -7.56
CA HIS A 110 6.73 15.87 -6.39
C HIS A 110 5.58 16.45 -5.56
N ASN A 111 4.80 15.58 -4.93
CA ASN A 111 3.72 15.96 -4.03
C ASN A 111 3.70 14.99 -2.85
N ASP A 112 3.02 15.37 -1.77
CA ASP A 112 2.64 14.47 -0.70
C ASP A 112 1.62 13.45 -1.20
N ILE A 113 1.90 12.21 -0.83
CA ILE A 113 1.26 11.03 -1.39
C ILE A 113 1.01 10.01 -0.28
N PHE A 114 -0.04 9.23 -0.50
CA PHE A 114 -0.24 7.98 0.19
C PHE A 114 -0.14 6.85 -0.84
N GLU A 115 0.81 5.95 -0.66
CA GLU A 115 1.01 4.85 -1.61
C GLU A 115 0.45 3.54 -1.04
N VAL A 116 -0.39 2.88 -1.85
CA VAL A 116 -0.96 1.56 -1.53
C VAL A 116 -0.48 0.54 -2.55
N VAL A 117 0.04 -0.59 -2.06
CA VAL A 117 0.35 -1.77 -2.87
C VAL A 117 -0.42 -2.97 -2.32
N VAL A 118 -1.10 -3.70 -3.20
CA VAL A 118 -1.87 -4.91 -2.84
C VAL A 118 -1.35 -6.09 -3.64
N ASP A 119 -0.73 -7.03 -2.92
CA ASP A 119 -0.36 -8.37 -3.39
C ASP A 119 -1.36 -9.38 -2.82
N GLY A 120 -2.38 -9.71 -3.61
CA GLY A 120 -3.56 -10.46 -3.14
C GLY A 120 -3.32 -11.95 -2.91
N ASP A 121 -2.28 -12.52 -3.54
CA ASP A 121 -1.92 -13.94 -3.38
C ASP A 121 -0.68 -14.13 -2.48
N LEU A 122 -0.13 -13.04 -1.94
CA LEU A 122 1.06 -13.02 -1.08
C LEU A 122 2.26 -13.70 -1.75
N SER A 123 2.39 -13.57 -3.07
CA SER A 123 3.49 -14.14 -3.84
C SER A 123 4.86 -13.55 -3.46
N GLY A 124 4.90 -12.29 -2.98
CA GLY A 124 6.11 -11.62 -2.49
C GLY A 124 7.18 -11.37 -3.56
N GLY A 125 6.82 -11.51 -4.85
CA GLY A 125 7.72 -11.34 -5.98
C GLY A 125 7.98 -9.88 -6.35
N PRO A 126 9.01 -9.61 -7.16
CA PRO A 126 9.20 -8.28 -7.74
C PRO A 126 7.96 -7.86 -8.55
N PHE A 127 7.53 -6.61 -8.46
CA PHE A 127 6.34 -6.12 -9.18
C PHE A 127 6.63 -5.04 -10.24
N ILE A 128 7.87 -4.56 -10.31
CA ILE A 128 8.29 -3.50 -11.25
C ILE A 128 9.28 -4.01 -12.29
N LYS A 129 9.18 -3.46 -13.50
CA LYS A 129 10.02 -3.85 -14.66
C LYS A 129 11.53 -3.83 -14.37
N GLN A 130 12.01 -2.89 -13.55
CA GLN A 130 13.42 -2.77 -13.17
C GLN A 130 13.90 -4.01 -12.38
N MET A 131 13.00 -4.62 -11.62
CA MET A 131 13.24 -5.81 -10.81
C MET A 131 12.85 -7.11 -11.52
N HIS A 132 12.50 -7.07 -12.82
CA HIS A 132 12.13 -8.27 -13.58
C HIS A 132 13.22 -9.37 -13.45
N PRO A 133 12.86 -10.64 -13.16
CA PRO A 133 13.84 -11.69 -12.91
C PRO A 133 14.60 -12.09 -14.19
N TYR A 134 13.94 -12.08 -15.34
CA TYR A 134 14.58 -12.31 -16.63
C TYR A 134 15.06 -10.99 -17.24
N LYS A 135 16.36 -10.68 -17.08
CA LYS A 135 16.97 -9.39 -17.46
C LYS A 135 17.19 -9.20 -18.96
N ALA A 136 17.03 -10.25 -19.77
CA ALA A 136 17.21 -10.17 -21.22
C ALA A 136 15.96 -9.68 -21.98
N LEU A 137 14.81 -9.57 -21.30
CA LEU A 137 13.63 -8.90 -21.87
C LEU A 137 13.94 -7.44 -22.16
N ASN A 138 13.42 -6.92 -23.27
CA ASN A 138 13.47 -5.48 -23.50
C ASN A 138 12.56 -4.76 -22.49
N VAL A 139 12.83 -3.47 -22.28
CA VAL A 139 12.17 -2.67 -21.25
C VAL A 139 10.65 -2.55 -21.44
N TRP A 140 10.16 -2.59 -22.67
CA TRP A 140 8.74 -2.44 -22.98
C TRP A 140 7.99 -3.75 -22.74
N ASP A 141 8.55 -4.89 -23.13
CA ASP A 141 7.98 -6.19 -22.79
C ASP A 141 7.97 -6.40 -21.26
N ALA A 142 9.07 -6.06 -20.58
CA ALA A 142 9.10 -6.09 -19.12
C ALA A 142 8.11 -5.12 -18.47
N HIS A 143 7.70 -4.05 -19.16
CA HIS A 143 6.65 -3.16 -18.68
C HIS A 143 5.26 -3.78 -18.88
N PHE A 144 4.89 -4.11 -20.11
CA PHE A 144 3.52 -4.51 -20.45
C PHE A 144 3.15 -5.94 -20.03
N LEU A 145 4.12 -6.83 -19.86
CA LEU A 145 3.86 -8.22 -19.46
C LEU A 145 3.99 -8.46 -17.95
N PHE A 146 4.51 -7.49 -17.19
CA PHE A 146 4.91 -7.74 -15.80
C PHE A 146 4.68 -6.57 -14.83
N HIS A 147 4.91 -5.31 -15.24
CA HIS A 147 4.90 -4.18 -14.32
C HIS A 147 3.49 -3.93 -13.77
N GLY A 148 3.28 -4.29 -12.49
CA GLY A 148 1.97 -4.19 -11.84
C GLY A 148 0.93 -5.20 -12.34
N VAL A 149 1.31 -6.28 -13.02
CA VAL A 149 0.34 -7.25 -13.56
C VAL A 149 -0.21 -8.19 -12.48
N HIS A 150 0.62 -8.59 -11.51
CA HIS A 150 0.25 -9.52 -10.44
C HIS A 150 -0.13 -8.84 -9.11
N ALA A 151 0.21 -7.56 -8.95
CA ALA A 151 -0.09 -6.75 -7.78
C ALA A 151 -0.58 -5.36 -8.21
N GLN A 152 -1.45 -4.76 -7.42
CA GLN A 152 -1.97 -3.42 -7.68
C GLN A 152 -1.13 -2.38 -6.94
N ASN A 153 -0.95 -1.21 -7.56
CA ASN A 153 -0.30 -0.06 -6.94
C ASN A 153 -1.11 1.20 -7.22
N TYR A 154 -1.25 2.05 -6.20
CA TYR A 154 -1.88 3.35 -6.28
C TYR A 154 -1.00 4.36 -5.57
N HIS A 155 -0.49 5.33 -6.31
CA HIS A 155 0.21 6.48 -5.79
C HIS A 155 -0.80 7.62 -5.67
N ILE A 156 -1.44 7.72 -4.49
CA ILE A 156 -2.59 8.58 -4.24
C ILE A 156 -2.09 9.97 -3.86
N PHE A 157 -2.41 10.99 -4.66
CA PHE A 157 -2.04 12.37 -4.34
C PHE A 157 -2.89 12.85 -3.16
N THR A 158 -2.27 13.52 -2.18
CA THR A 158 -2.93 13.82 -0.91
C THR A 158 -2.83 15.30 -0.54
N PRO A 159 -3.86 16.11 -0.81
CA PRO A 159 -5.01 15.85 -1.68
C PRO A 159 -4.69 16.00 -3.17
N ALA A 160 -5.61 15.53 -4.02
CA ALA A 160 -5.55 15.72 -5.47
C ALA A 160 -6.33 16.97 -5.91
N GLU A 161 -5.67 18.13 -5.99
CA GLU A 161 -6.29 19.36 -6.49
C GLU A 161 -5.93 19.62 -7.95
N GLY A 162 -6.95 19.77 -8.81
CA GLY A 162 -6.78 20.12 -10.23
C GLY A 162 -6.03 19.08 -11.06
N LYS A 163 -5.93 17.84 -10.56
CA LYS A 163 -5.18 16.74 -11.15
C LYS A 163 -5.88 15.41 -10.90
N ASP A 164 -5.36 14.35 -11.52
CA ASP A 164 -5.81 12.98 -11.29
C ASP A 164 -5.62 12.57 -9.82
N TRP A 165 -6.49 11.72 -9.29
CA TRP A 165 -6.45 11.37 -7.86
C TRP A 165 -5.31 10.40 -7.53
N ALA A 166 -4.91 9.58 -8.50
CA ALA A 166 -3.78 8.68 -8.35
C ALA A 166 -2.99 8.48 -9.65
N MET A 167 -1.70 8.28 -9.50
CA MET A 167 -0.86 7.67 -10.52
C MET A 167 -0.78 6.16 -10.25
N VAL A 168 -0.88 5.35 -11.31
CA VAL A 168 -0.73 3.89 -11.23
C VAL A 168 0.61 3.55 -11.88
N TRP A 169 1.53 2.95 -11.11
CA TRP A 169 2.85 2.56 -11.65
C TRP A 169 2.76 1.42 -12.67
N GLY A 170 1.77 0.56 -12.50
CA GLY A 170 1.52 -0.56 -13.39
C GLY A 170 1.13 -0.14 -14.81
N CYS A 171 1.20 -1.09 -15.75
CA CYS A 171 0.76 -0.88 -17.13
C CYS A 171 -0.77 -0.83 -17.30
N GLN A 172 -1.53 -0.83 -16.21
CA GLN A 172 -3.00 -0.90 -16.15
C GLN A 172 -3.64 0.39 -15.61
N PRO A 173 -3.51 1.54 -16.28
CA PRO A 173 -3.97 2.83 -15.74
C PRO A 173 -5.48 2.87 -15.44
N TRP A 174 -6.27 1.97 -16.03
CA TRP A 174 -7.72 1.84 -15.85
C TRP A 174 -8.14 1.34 -14.46
N ILE A 175 -7.23 0.82 -13.62
CA ILE A 175 -7.61 0.29 -12.28
C ILE A 175 -8.06 1.38 -11.31
N LYS A 176 -7.75 2.64 -11.59
CA LYS A 176 -8.14 3.78 -10.76
C LYS A 176 -9.54 4.34 -11.09
N GLU A 177 -10.21 3.74 -12.06
CA GLU A 177 -11.54 4.13 -12.52
C GLU A 177 -12.61 3.18 -11.96
N LEU A 178 -13.87 3.61 -11.97
CA LEU A 178 -14.99 2.72 -11.71
C LEU A 178 -15.05 1.61 -12.78
N PRO A 179 -15.37 0.36 -12.41
CA PRO A 179 -15.86 -0.08 -11.09
C PRO A 179 -14.76 -0.55 -10.12
N TRP A 180 -13.49 -0.35 -10.46
CA TRP A 180 -12.33 -0.95 -9.78
C TRP A 180 -11.91 -0.17 -8.54
N ALA A 181 -11.81 1.15 -8.66
CA ALA A 181 -11.46 2.03 -7.55
C ALA A 181 -12.28 3.32 -7.57
N ASN A 182 -12.29 3.98 -6.43
CA ASN A 182 -12.86 5.31 -6.24
C ASN A 182 -12.15 5.97 -5.05
N ALA A 183 -12.10 7.30 -5.03
CA ALA A 183 -11.51 8.06 -3.93
C ALA A 183 -12.31 9.33 -3.65
N ALA A 184 -12.26 9.78 -2.41
CA ALA A 184 -12.83 11.04 -1.97
C ALA A 184 -11.98 11.59 -0.83
N TYR A 185 -11.96 12.91 -0.72
CA TYR A 185 -11.17 13.64 0.28
C TYR A 185 -12.08 14.61 1.02
N SER A 186 -11.81 14.85 2.29
CA SER A 186 -12.44 15.89 3.10
C SER A 186 -11.35 16.63 3.87
N HIS A 187 -11.06 17.87 3.47
CA HIS A 187 -9.99 18.67 4.06
C HIS A 187 -10.23 20.17 3.88
N GLN A 188 -9.45 20.99 4.59
CA GLN A 188 -9.40 22.45 4.38
C GLN A 188 -7.97 22.94 4.08
N LEU A 189 -7.09 22.01 3.71
CA LEU A 189 -5.68 22.24 3.43
C LEU A 189 -5.44 23.28 2.33
N LYS A 190 -4.26 23.90 2.39
CA LYS A 190 -3.71 24.77 1.35
C LYS A 190 -2.26 24.38 1.11
N PRO A 191 -1.75 24.47 -0.14
CA PRO A 191 -0.34 24.18 -0.39
C PRO A 191 0.59 25.03 0.48
N GLY A 192 1.60 24.38 1.06
CA GLY A 192 2.58 24.94 1.97
C GLY A 192 2.07 25.28 3.37
N GLY A 193 0.83 24.92 3.69
CA GLY A 193 0.26 25.08 5.03
C GLY A 193 0.33 23.80 5.86
N SER A 194 0.14 23.95 7.17
CA SER A 194 -0.07 22.84 8.11
C SER A 194 -1.56 22.53 8.27
N GLY A 195 -1.91 21.27 8.53
CA GLY A 195 -3.28 20.90 8.89
C GLY A 195 -3.62 19.43 8.72
N ARG A 196 -4.92 19.13 8.82
CA ARG A 196 -5.56 17.85 8.48
C ARG A 196 -6.52 18.03 7.32
#